data_AF-A0A2M7MU85-F1
#
_entry.id   AF-A0A2M7MU85-F1
#
_cell.length_a   1.000
_cell.length_b   1.000
_cell.length_c   1.000
_cell.angle_alpha   90.00
_cell.angle_beta   90.00
_cell.angle_gamma   90.00
#
_symmetry.space_group_name_H-M   'P 1'
#
loop_
_entity.id
_entity.type
_entity.pdbx_description
1 polymer ?
#
loop_
_entity_poly.entity_id
_entity_poly.type
_entity_poly.pdbx_seq_one_letter_code
_entity_poly.pdbx_strand_id
1 'polypeptide(L)'
;MLPRSIPSMKSRFITLAATWLALLAGNMAGAAQTQKTDPETGATTWETRVQGVTFSLTQIAPDPARAFYLNRGFPPETTDRYATACVFMTVLRNDAAPGELRFRLADWTVQNKIGSRPPLSVDTWMAQWQSLGLSEAAQIAFRWAQFTPEQEYAVGEWNQGMLTTGLAPGSRFDIIARWLVAGITYEGKLENVVCPP
;
A
#
# COMPACT_ATOMS: atom_id res chain seq x y z
N MET A 1 94.20 -14.11 -15.59
CA MET A 1 92.89 -14.58 -16.10
C MET A 1 92.09 -13.37 -16.53
N LEU A 2 91.74 -13.29 -17.82
CA LEU A 2 90.64 -12.47 -18.40
C LEU A 2 89.28 -12.83 -17.72
N PRO A 3 88.12 -12.15 -17.97
CA PRO A 3 87.81 -11.04 -18.89
C PRO A 3 86.85 -9.91 -18.37
N ARG A 4 86.75 -8.86 -19.21
CA ARG A 4 85.60 -8.03 -19.66
C ARG A 4 84.22 -8.19 -19.00
N SER A 5 83.48 -7.07 -18.83
CA SER A 5 82.36 -6.65 -19.72
C SER A 5 81.46 -5.56 -19.09
N ILE A 6 81.32 -4.38 -19.73
CA ILE A 6 80.15 -3.81 -20.46
C ILE A 6 79.03 -3.18 -19.57
N PRO A 7 78.59 -1.92 -19.85
CA PRO A 7 77.50 -1.24 -19.15
C PRO A 7 76.11 -1.63 -19.69
N SER A 8 75.07 -1.59 -18.86
CA SER A 8 73.68 -1.82 -19.27
C SER A 8 72.75 -0.75 -18.72
N MET A 9 72.34 0.13 -19.63
CA MET A 9 71.20 1.02 -19.54
C MET A 9 69.91 0.19 -19.46
N LYS A 10 69.08 0.43 -18.43
CA LYS A 10 67.69 -0.03 -18.39
C LYS A 10 66.77 1.13 -18.01
N SER A 11 66.29 1.82 -19.04
CA SER A 11 65.02 2.54 -19.01
C SER A 11 63.91 1.52 -19.10
N ARG A 12 62.98 1.44 -18.13
CA ARG A 12 61.64 0.87 -18.34
C ARG A 12 60.59 1.47 -17.39
N PHE A 13 59.76 2.30 -18.01
CA PHE A 13 58.30 2.30 -17.94
C PHE A 13 57.62 2.45 -16.57
N ILE A 14 57.25 3.70 -16.33
CA ILE A 14 56.11 4.15 -15.54
C ILE A 14 54.89 3.29 -15.87
N THR A 15 54.28 2.66 -14.86
CA THR A 15 52.93 2.10 -14.95
C THR A 15 52.09 2.74 -13.85
N LEU A 16 51.29 3.75 -14.20
CA LEU A 16 50.27 4.31 -13.33
C LEU A 16 49.15 3.27 -13.16
N ALA A 17 49.00 2.75 -11.93
CA ALA A 17 47.83 1.97 -11.55
C ALA A 17 46.68 2.92 -11.19
N ALA A 18 45.78 3.17 -12.14
CA ALA A 18 44.53 3.89 -11.89
C ALA A 18 43.55 2.97 -11.16
N THR A 19 43.34 3.22 -9.87
CA THR A 19 42.35 2.52 -9.04
C THR A 19 40.97 3.16 -9.29
N TRP A 20 40.13 2.48 -10.07
CA TRP A 20 38.71 2.84 -10.23
C TRP A 20 37.92 2.29 -9.05
N LEU A 21 37.70 3.12 -8.03
CA LEU A 21 36.76 2.82 -6.95
C LEU A 21 35.35 3.21 -7.42
N ALA A 22 34.62 2.24 -7.97
CA ALA A 22 33.23 2.42 -8.36
C ALA A 22 32.36 2.61 -7.10
N LEU A 23 31.84 3.82 -6.91
CA LEU A 23 30.80 4.15 -5.94
C LEU A 23 29.51 3.37 -6.30
N LEU A 24 29.28 2.25 -5.62
CA LEU A 24 27.96 1.64 -5.52
C LEU A 24 27.11 2.47 -4.54
N ALA A 25 26.73 3.68 -4.96
CA ALA A 25 25.60 4.36 -4.36
C ALA A 25 24.33 3.65 -4.86
N GLY A 26 23.92 2.61 -4.12
CA GLY A 26 22.60 2.02 -4.30
C GLY A 26 21.56 3.10 -4.04
N ASN A 27 21.00 3.68 -5.10
CA ASN A 27 19.75 4.43 -5.02
C ASN A 27 18.69 3.43 -4.56
N MET A 28 18.43 3.40 -3.25
CA MET A 28 17.17 2.89 -2.75
C MET A 28 16.08 3.88 -3.19
N ALA A 29 15.68 3.79 -4.46
CA ALA A 29 14.49 4.43 -4.96
C ALA A 29 13.32 3.76 -4.25
N GLY A 30 12.93 4.32 -3.09
CA GLY A 30 11.61 4.06 -2.53
C GLY A 30 10.60 4.35 -3.63
N ALA A 31 9.64 3.45 -3.82
CA ALA A 31 8.61 3.65 -4.83
C ALA A 31 7.96 5.02 -4.64
N ALA A 32 8.05 5.86 -5.66
CA ALA A 32 7.49 7.20 -5.59
C ALA A 32 5.97 7.10 -5.49
N GLN A 33 5.41 7.60 -4.39
CA GLN A 33 3.98 7.79 -4.27
C GLN A 33 3.52 8.81 -5.31
N THR A 34 2.39 8.53 -5.96
CA THR A 34 1.65 9.51 -6.76
C THR A 34 0.36 9.91 -6.04
N GLN A 35 -0.12 11.11 -6.33
CA GLN A 35 -1.37 11.63 -5.81
C GLN A 35 -2.12 12.35 -6.93
N LYS A 36 -3.41 12.05 -7.08
CA LYS A 36 -4.30 12.70 -8.05
C LYS A 36 -5.62 13.04 -7.38
N THR A 37 -6.18 14.20 -7.69
CA THR A 37 -7.55 14.56 -7.31
C THR A 37 -8.43 14.56 -8.55
N ASP A 38 -9.56 13.87 -8.45
CA ASP A 38 -10.58 13.86 -9.48
C ASP A 38 -11.32 15.22 -9.51
N PRO A 39 -11.38 15.92 -10.65
CA PRO A 39 -11.94 17.26 -10.72
C PRO A 39 -13.47 17.31 -10.62
N GLU A 40 -14.16 16.19 -10.87
CA GLU A 40 -15.62 16.12 -10.84
C GLU A 40 -16.13 15.82 -9.42
N THR A 41 -15.46 14.88 -8.74
CA THR A 41 -15.87 14.37 -7.43
C THR A 41 -15.08 15.00 -6.27
N GLY A 42 -13.92 15.59 -6.54
CA GLY A 42 -12.97 16.04 -5.52
C GLY A 42 -12.26 14.91 -4.77
N ALA A 43 -12.51 13.64 -5.13
CA ALA A 43 -11.89 12.50 -4.48
C ALA A 43 -10.40 12.45 -4.80
N THR A 44 -9.57 12.29 -3.76
CA THR A 44 -8.14 12.10 -3.92
C THR A 44 -7.77 10.63 -3.91
N THR A 45 -6.89 10.24 -4.83
CA THR A 45 -6.24 8.93 -4.90
C THR A 45 -4.76 9.06 -4.57
N TRP A 46 -4.27 8.20 -3.69
CA TRP A 46 -2.85 7.96 -3.46
C TRP A 46 -2.49 6.59 -3.99
N GLU A 47 -1.34 6.48 -4.66
CA GLU A 47 -0.89 5.22 -5.24
C GLU A 47 0.63 5.06 -5.09
N THR A 48 1.09 3.84 -4.88
CA THR A 48 2.50 3.46 -4.94
C THR A 48 2.65 2.14 -5.68
N ARG A 49 3.84 1.94 -6.28
CA ARG A 49 4.17 0.72 -7.02
C ARG A 49 5.52 0.17 -6.58
N VAL A 50 5.51 -1.00 -5.94
CA VAL A 50 6.72 -1.64 -5.41
C VAL A 50 6.82 -3.05 -6.00
N GLN A 51 7.93 -3.33 -6.68
CA GLN A 51 8.27 -4.68 -7.16
C GLN A 51 7.16 -5.35 -8.00
N GLY A 52 6.57 -4.58 -8.92
CA GLY A 52 5.52 -5.08 -9.80
C GLY A 52 4.12 -5.15 -9.17
N VAL A 53 3.95 -4.70 -7.92
CA VAL A 53 2.67 -4.63 -7.22
C VAL A 53 2.24 -3.17 -7.08
N THR A 54 0.98 -2.88 -7.43
CA THR A 54 0.37 -1.56 -7.28
C THR A 54 -0.61 -1.58 -6.12
N PHE A 55 -0.50 -0.59 -5.23
CA PHE A 55 -1.41 -0.35 -4.12
C PHE A 55 -1.93 1.08 -4.19
N SER A 56 -3.26 1.26 -4.15
CA SER A 56 -3.86 2.58 -4.11
C SER A 56 -5.07 2.69 -3.17
N LEU A 57 -5.29 3.90 -2.68
CA LEU A 57 -6.46 4.32 -1.91
C LEU A 57 -7.10 5.53 -2.59
N THR A 58 -8.38 5.40 -2.94
CA THR A 58 -9.22 6.51 -3.42
C THR A 58 -10.25 6.86 -2.36
N GLN A 59 -10.37 8.15 -2.02
CA GLN A 59 -11.37 8.60 -1.04
C GLN A 59 -12.78 8.22 -1.44
N ILE A 60 -13.58 7.77 -0.47
CA ILE A 60 -15.04 7.72 -0.59
C ILE A 60 -15.59 8.73 0.41
N ALA A 61 -16.13 9.84 -0.08
CA ALA A 61 -16.73 10.85 0.79
C ALA A 61 -17.91 10.27 1.61
N PRO A 62 -18.22 10.84 2.79
CA PRO A 62 -19.27 10.30 3.65
C PRO A 62 -20.62 10.16 2.93
N ASP A 63 -21.04 11.13 2.13
CA ASP A 63 -22.36 11.10 1.47
C ASP A 63 -22.50 9.95 0.47
N PRO A 64 -21.56 9.72 -0.48
CA PRO A 64 -21.54 8.50 -1.28
C PRO A 64 -21.55 7.20 -0.47
N ALA A 65 -20.74 7.12 0.60
CA ALA A 65 -20.72 5.94 1.47
C ALA A 65 -22.08 5.74 2.16
N ARG A 66 -22.73 6.82 2.59
CA ARG A 66 -24.06 6.75 3.20
C ARG A 66 -25.09 6.22 2.22
N ALA A 67 -25.17 6.84 1.05
CA ALA A 67 -26.12 6.46 0.02
C ALA A 67 -25.96 4.98 -0.37
N PHE A 68 -24.71 4.49 -0.45
CA PHE A 68 -24.43 3.10 -0.78
C PHE A 68 -25.09 2.11 0.20
N TYR A 69 -25.00 2.35 1.51
CA TYR A 69 -25.53 1.42 2.52
C TYR A 69 -27.01 1.64 2.85
N LEU A 70 -27.51 2.89 2.80
CA LEU A 70 -28.96 3.15 2.90
C LEU A 70 -29.73 2.35 1.85
N ASN A 71 -29.23 2.34 0.61
CA ASN A 71 -29.82 1.57 -0.49
C ASN A 71 -29.68 0.04 -0.35
N ARG A 72 -29.03 -0.44 0.72
CA ARG A 72 -28.85 -1.86 1.05
C ARG A 72 -29.54 -2.24 2.37
N GLY A 73 -30.43 -1.37 2.86
CA GLY A 73 -31.25 -1.64 4.05
C GLY A 73 -30.55 -1.34 5.38
N PHE A 74 -29.45 -0.59 5.37
CA PHE A 74 -28.87 -0.09 6.61
C PHE A 74 -29.72 1.06 7.17
N PRO A 75 -29.96 1.10 8.50
CA PRO A 75 -30.53 2.27 9.15
C PRO A 75 -29.62 3.51 8.98
N PRO A 76 -30.18 4.74 9.02
CA PRO A 76 -29.40 5.97 8.88
C PRO A 76 -28.26 6.12 9.90
N GLU A 77 -28.50 5.84 11.18
CA GLU A 77 -27.49 5.95 12.25
C GLU A 77 -26.33 4.96 12.06
N THR A 78 -26.66 3.71 11.75
CA THR A 78 -25.71 2.64 11.42
C THR A 78 -24.84 3.03 10.22
N THR A 79 -25.46 3.64 9.22
CA THR A 79 -24.80 4.11 8.02
C THR A 79 -23.84 5.27 8.32
N ASP A 80 -24.28 6.25 9.12
CA ASP A 80 -23.44 7.39 9.55
C ASP A 80 -22.17 6.90 10.26
N ARG A 81 -22.31 5.92 11.16
CA ARG A 81 -21.18 5.32 11.87
C ARG A 81 -20.13 4.75 10.92
N TYR A 82 -20.53 4.08 9.85
CA TYR A 82 -19.58 3.55 8.86
C TYR A 82 -19.01 4.66 7.97
N ALA A 83 -19.87 5.55 7.46
CA ALA A 83 -19.48 6.60 6.52
C ALA A 83 -18.47 7.60 7.10
N THR A 84 -18.50 7.81 8.42
CA THR A 84 -17.57 8.69 9.13
C THR A 84 -16.30 7.97 9.61
N ALA A 85 -16.15 6.67 9.36
CA ALA A 85 -15.00 5.86 9.76
C ALA A 85 -13.83 5.92 8.75
N CYS A 86 -13.72 7.00 7.98
CA CYS A 86 -12.64 7.26 7.02
C CYS A 86 -12.50 6.12 5.99
N VAL A 87 -13.43 6.11 5.03
CA VAL A 87 -13.62 5.06 4.03
C VAL A 87 -12.82 5.35 2.76
N PHE A 88 -12.17 4.33 2.23
CA PHE A 88 -11.48 4.36 0.93
C PHE A 88 -11.91 3.20 0.06
N MET A 89 -11.96 3.41 -1.25
CA MET A 89 -11.81 2.32 -2.21
C MET A 89 -10.34 1.93 -2.23
N THR A 90 -10.06 0.67 -1.94
CA THR A 90 -8.71 0.10 -1.93
C THR A 90 -8.54 -0.79 -3.15
N VAL A 91 -7.40 -0.66 -3.82
CA VAL A 91 -7.00 -1.53 -4.93
C VAL A 91 -5.63 -2.11 -4.62
N LEU A 92 -5.50 -3.43 -4.80
CA LEU A 92 -4.22 -4.12 -4.80
C LEU A 92 -4.12 -4.99 -6.05
N ARG A 93 -3.07 -4.77 -6.84
CA ARG A 93 -2.86 -5.42 -8.14
C ARG A 93 -1.48 -6.05 -8.19
N ASN A 94 -1.42 -7.32 -8.59
CA ASN A 94 -0.15 -7.96 -8.95
C ASN A 94 0.09 -7.75 -10.45
N ASP A 95 0.67 -6.61 -10.84
CA ASP A 95 0.84 -6.28 -12.26
C ASP A 95 1.96 -7.08 -12.92
N ALA A 96 3.07 -7.29 -12.22
CA ALA A 96 4.29 -7.87 -12.78
C ALA A 96 5.26 -8.42 -11.71
N ALA A 97 4.79 -8.77 -10.52
CA ALA A 97 5.67 -9.30 -9.49
C ALA A 97 6.27 -10.65 -9.93
N PRO A 98 7.45 -11.07 -9.41
CA PRO A 98 8.12 -12.31 -9.82
C PRO A 98 7.45 -13.59 -9.27
N GLY A 99 6.17 -13.53 -8.91
CA GLY A 99 5.40 -14.64 -8.37
C GLY A 99 4.01 -14.22 -7.91
N GLU A 100 3.31 -15.16 -7.28
CA GLU A 100 2.03 -14.90 -6.64
C GLU A 100 2.20 -13.93 -5.48
N LEU A 101 1.28 -12.97 -5.41
CA LEU A 101 1.15 -12.04 -4.30
C LEU A 101 0.21 -12.63 -3.28
N ARG A 102 0.61 -12.65 -2.00
CA ARG A 102 -0.27 -12.96 -0.88
C ARG A 102 -0.26 -11.83 0.15
N PHE A 103 -1.41 -11.49 0.72
CA PHE A 103 -1.47 -10.53 1.81
C PHE A 103 -2.48 -10.94 2.89
N ARG A 104 -2.30 -10.35 4.08
CA ARG A 104 -3.30 -10.32 5.14
C ARG A 104 -3.44 -8.88 5.61
N LEU A 105 -4.68 -8.38 5.66
CA LEU A 105 -4.97 -7.01 6.07
C LEU A 105 -4.55 -6.74 7.52
N ALA A 106 -4.55 -7.77 8.37
CA ALA A 106 -4.08 -7.69 9.75
C ALA A 106 -2.57 -7.36 9.86
N ASP A 107 -1.78 -7.63 8.82
CA ASP A 107 -0.36 -7.28 8.77
C ASP A 107 -0.12 -5.85 8.28
N TRP A 108 -1.17 -5.14 7.84
CA TRP A 108 -1.08 -3.76 7.40
C TRP A 108 -1.11 -2.82 8.61
N THR A 109 -0.70 -1.57 8.39
CA THR A 109 -0.60 -0.62 9.48
C THR A 109 -1.05 0.76 9.06
N VAL A 110 -2.04 1.29 9.77
CA VAL A 110 -2.43 2.70 9.78
C VAL A 110 -1.67 3.38 10.92
N GLN A 111 -0.90 4.43 10.60
CA GLN A 111 -0.10 5.19 11.55
C GLN A 111 -0.53 6.65 11.55
N ASN A 112 -0.80 7.21 12.72
CA ASN A 112 -1.04 8.64 12.90
C ASN A 112 -0.39 9.14 14.19
N LYS A 113 -0.68 10.39 14.58
CA LYS A 113 -0.13 10.98 15.82
C LYS A 113 -0.55 10.26 17.11
N ILE A 114 -1.64 9.50 17.08
CA ILE A 114 -2.17 8.79 18.26
C ILE A 114 -1.46 7.44 18.41
N GLY A 115 -1.09 6.80 17.30
CA GLY A 115 -0.34 5.56 17.32
C GLY A 115 -0.48 4.78 16.02
N SER A 116 -0.23 3.48 16.14
CA SER A 116 -0.14 2.54 15.03
C SER A 116 -1.09 1.37 15.29
N ARG A 117 -1.94 1.04 14.32
CA ARG A 117 -2.88 -0.10 14.41
C ARG A 117 -3.23 -0.65 13.03
N PRO A 118 -3.75 -1.87 12.92
CA PRO A 118 -4.32 -2.36 11.67
C PRO A 118 -5.53 -1.50 11.23
N PRO A 119 -5.86 -1.51 9.93
CA PRO A 119 -7.17 -1.07 9.45
C PRO A 119 -8.32 -1.81 10.18
N LEU A 120 -9.52 -1.23 10.18
CA LEU A 120 -10.66 -1.93 10.77
C LEU A 120 -11.04 -3.14 9.91
N SER A 121 -11.11 -4.31 10.55
CA SER A 121 -11.46 -5.55 9.86
C SER A 121 -12.95 -5.63 9.53
N VAL A 122 -13.28 -6.41 8.49
CA VAL A 122 -14.67 -6.73 8.16
C VAL A 122 -15.37 -7.37 9.36
N ASP A 123 -14.69 -8.28 10.07
CA ASP A 123 -15.29 -8.98 11.20
C ASP A 123 -15.56 -8.06 12.41
N THR A 124 -14.73 -7.03 12.61
CA THR A 124 -15.00 -5.96 13.59
C THR A 124 -16.33 -5.27 13.29
N TRP A 125 -16.62 -4.97 12.02
CA TRP A 125 -17.89 -4.38 11.61
C TRP A 125 -19.04 -5.36 11.70
N MET A 126 -18.84 -6.61 11.26
CA MET A 126 -19.88 -7.64 11.29
C MET A 126 -20.36 -7.92 12.71
N ALA A 127 -19.46 -7.97 13.68
CA ALA A 127 -19.84 -8.10 15.09
C ALA A 127 -20.75 -6.94 15.55
N GLN A 128 -20.47 -5.71 15.13
CA GLN A 128 -21.32 -4.56 15.42
C GLN A 128 -22.69 -4.67 14.74
N TRP A 129 -22.72 -5.01 13.44
CA TRP A 129 -23.96 -5.18 12.68
C TRP A 129 -24.86 -6.26 13.25
N GLN A 130 -24.29 -7.37 13.69
CA GLN A 130 -25.02 -8.43 14.38
C GLN A 130 -25.59 -7.95 15.71
N SER A 131 -24.79 -7.23 16.52
CA SER A 131 -25.27 -6.69 17.80
C SER A 131 -26.40 -5.67 17.65
N LEU A 132 -26.45 -4.97 16.51
CA LEU A 132 -27.49 -4.00 16.17
C LEU A 132 -28.67 -4.63 15.43
N GLY A 133 -28.68 -5.95 15.22
CA GLY A 133 -29.79 -6.67 14.60
C GLY A 133 -30.01 -6.34 13.12
N LEU A 134 -28.95 -6.01 12.38
CA LEU A 134 -29.07 -5.79 10.92
C LEU A 134 -29.56 -7.05 10.22
N SER A 135 -30.36 -6.89 9.17
CA SER A 135 -30.85 -8.01 8.37
C SER A 135 -29.70 -8.78 7.74
N GLU A 136 -29.89 -10.09 7.51
CA GLU A 136 -28.91 -10.94 6.84
C GLU A 136 -28.55 -10.40 5.45
N ALA A 137 -29.53 -9.92 4.69
CA ALA A 137 -29.31 -9.32 3.37
C ALA A 137 -28.39 -8.09 3.44
N ALA A 138 -28.58 -7.20 4.42
CA ALA A 138 -27.72 -6.04 4.62
C ALA A 138 -26.30 -6.46 5.02
N GLN A 139 -26.19 -7.41 5.94
CA GLN A 139 -24.93 -8.01 6.39
C GLN A 139 -24.14 -8.64 5.24
N ILE A 140 -24.80 -9.41 4.37
CA ILE A 140 -24.22 -9.97 3.15
C ILE A 140 -23.73 -8.84 2.26
N ALA A 141 -24.60 -7.89 1.90
CA ALA A 141 -24.25 -6.79 1.02
C ALA A 141 -23.06 -5.95 1.53
N PHE A 142 -22.94 -5.82 2.85
CA PHE A 142 -21.78 -5.19 3.49
C PHE A 142 -20.51 -5.99 3.26
N ARG A 143 -20.50 -7.28 3.62
CA ARG A 143 -19.31 -8.15 3.49
C ARG A 143 -18.80 -8.19 2.05
N TRP A 144 -19.69 -8.24 1.06
CA TRP A 144 -19.32 -8.24 -0.37
C TRP A 144 -18.66 -6.95 -0.85
N ALA A 145 -18.93 -5.81 -0.19
CA ALA A 145 -18.38 -4.52 -0.58
C ALA A 145 -17.02 -4.21 0.06
N GLN A 146 -16.60 -4.98 1.07
CA GLN A 146 -15.36 -4.72 1.80
C GLN A 146 -14.13 -5.25 1.06
N PHE A 147 -12.99 -4.62 1.31
CA PHE A 147 -11.69 -5.18 0.94
C PHE A 147 -11.45 -6.46 1.76
N THR A 148 -10.98 -7.51 1.10
CA THR A 148 -10.87 -8.85 1.69
C THR A 148 -9.83 -8.89 2.80
N PRO A 149 -10.04 -9.71 3.85
CA PRO A 149 -9.10 -9.81 4.97
C PRO A 149 -7.78 -10.47 4.57
N GLU A 150 -7.82 -11.36 3.59
CA GLU A 150 -6.67 -12.04 3.01
C GLU A 150 -7.00 -12.51 1.60
N GLN A 151 -6.01 -12.54 0.72
CA GLN A 151 -6.15 -13.09 -0.62
C GLN A 151 -4.78 -13.38 -1.25
N GLU A 152 -4.82 -14.20 -2.30
CA GLU A 152 -3.72 -14.50 -3.21
C GLU A 152 -4.07 -14.00 -4.62
N TYR A 153 -3.11 -13.39 -5.31
CA TYR A 153 -3.24 -12.88 -6.68
C TYR A 153 -2.11 -13.42 -7.55
N ALA A 154 -2.47 -14.16 -8.59
CA ALA A 154 -1.55 -14.47 -9.68
C ALA A 154 -1.11 -13.19 -10.40
N VAL A 155 -0.06 -13.29 -11.21
CA VAL A 155 0.40 -12.14 -12.01
C VAL A 155 -0.69 -11.76 -13.02
N GLY A 156 -1.05 -10.48 -13.06
CA GLY A 156 -2.16 -9.92 -13.82
C GLY A 156 -3.48 -9.83 -13.04
N GLU A 157 -3.58 -10.48 -11.88
CA GLU A 157 -4.79 -10.45 -11.05
C GLU A 157 -4.79 -9.30 -10.05
N TRP A 158 -6.00 -8.94 -9.64
CA TRP A 158 -6.24 -7.84 -8.72
C TRP A 158 -7.61 -7.96 -8.06
N ASN A 159 -7.77 -7.22 -6.96
CA ASN A 159 -9.08 -7.01 -6.37
C ASN A 159 -9.21 -5.58 -5.82
N GLN A 160 -10.44 -5.22 -5.50
CA GLN A 160 -10.79 -3.97 -4.87
C GLN A 160 -11.88 -4.14 -3.82
N GLY A 161 -11.98 -3.17 -2.93
CA GLY A 161 -13.07 -3.13 -1.95
C GLY A 161 -12.94 -1.94 -1.01
N MET A 162 -13.98 -1.70 -0.22
CA MET A 162 -13.97 -0.64 0.77
C MET A 162 -13.10 -1.01 1.96
N LEU A 163 -12.23 -0.10 2.38
CA LEU A 163 -11.41 -0.21 3.58
C LEU A 163 -11.71 0.97 4.49
N THR A 164 -11.84 0.71 5.79
CA THR A 164 -12.00 1.77 6.79
C THR A 164 -10.78 1.81 7.69
N THR A 165 -10.29 3.02 7.93
CA THR A 165 -9.26 3.19 8.96
C THR A 165 -9.89 3.29 10.33
N GLY A 166 -11.11 3.81 10.49
CA GLY A 166 -11.70 4.13 11.79
C GLY A 166 -11.20 5.44 12.41
N LEU A 167 -10.48 6.25 11.64
CA LEU A 167 -10.13 7.62 12.02
C LEU A 167 -11.29 8.57 11.73
N ALA A 168 -11.32 9.70 12.43
CA ALA A 168 -12.33 10.74 12.21
C ALA A 168 -12.11 11.45 10.85
N PRO A 169 -13.17 12.02 10.25
CA PRO A 169 -13.06 12.83 9.03
C PRO A 169 -11.98 13.92 9.14
N GLY A 170 -11.28 14.19 8.03
CA GLY A 170 -10.17 15.15 7.99
C GLY A 170 -8.86 14.72 8.69
N SER A 171 -8.83 13.57 9.36
CA SER A 171 -7.58 13.04 9.95
C SER A 171 -6.52 12.77 8.90
N ARG A 172 -5.25 12.93 9.29
CA ARG A 172 -4.07 12.57 8.46
C ARG A 172 -3.39 11.33 9.02
N PHE A 173 -2.95 10.44 8.13
CA PHE A 173 -2.28 9.20 8.50
C PHE A 173 -1.34 8.72 7.38
N ASP A 174 -0.43 7.83 7.74
CA ASP A 174 0.30 6.98 6.80
C ASP A 174 -0.30 5.58 6.84
N ILE A 175 -0.29 4.88 5.71
CA ILE A 175 -0.62 3.45 5.66
C ILE A 175 0.50 2.66 5.02
N ILE A 176 0.84 1.55 5.66
CA ILE A 176 1.85 0.60 5.20
C ILE A 176 1.13 -0.70 4.88
N ALA A 177 0.94 -0.95 3.58
CA ALA A 177 0.44 -2.21 3.07
C ALA A 177 1.59 -3.21 2.95
N ARG A 178 1.37 -4.45 3.39
CA ARG A 178 2.37 -5.52 3.34
C ARG A 178 1.85 -6.69 2.52
N TRP A 179 2.75 -7.27 1.74
CA TRP A 179 2.46 -8.47 0.97
C TRP A 179 3.71 -9.34 0.82
N LEU A 180 3.50 -10.62 0.55
CA LEU A 180 4.52 -11.63 0.29
C LEU A 180 4.53 -11.95 -1.20
N VAL A 181 5.70 -11.96 -1.82
CA VAL A 181 5.91 -12.50 -3.17
C VAL A 181 7.15 -13.38 -3.13
N ALA A 182 7.02 -14.63 -3.62
CA ALA A 182 8.13 -15.59 -3.67
C ALA A 182 8.90 -15.75 -2.33
N GLY A 183 8.18 -15.69 -1.20
CA GLY A 183 8.75 -15.81 0.13
C GLY A 183 9.40 -14.54 0.70
N ILE A 184 9.37 -13.42 -0.04
CA ILE A 184 9.92 -12.13 0.39
C ILE A 184 8.77 -11.18 0.72
N THR A 185 8.83 -10.56 1.90
CA THR A 185 7.88 -9.51 2.30
C THR A 185 8.28 -8.18 1.68
N TYR A 186 7.33 -7.53 1.02
CA TYR A 186 7.45 -6.18 0.50
C TYR A 186 6.43 -5.27 1.18
N GLU A 187 6.72 -3.98 1.16
CA GLU A 187 5.85 -2.94 1.72
C GLU A 187 5.57 -1.87 0.68
N GLY A 188 4.31 -1.46 0.59
CA GLY A 188 3.87 -0.25 -0.10
C GLY A 188 3.43 0.77 0.93
N LYS A 189 4.12 1.90 1.00
CA LYS A 189 3.75 3.00 1.90
C LYS A 189 2.99 4.08 1.13
N LEU A 190 1.86 4.50 1.68
CA LEU A 190 1.22 5.76 1.31
C LEU A 190 1.33 6.74 2.49
N GLU A 191 1.81 7.95 2.22
CA GLU A 191 2.15 8.97 3.21
C GLU A 191 1.19 10.15 3.13
N ASN A 192 0.88 10.73 4.30
CA ASN A 192 0.03 11.92 4.44
C ASN A 192 -1.36 11.77 3.79
N VAL A 193 -1.90 10.55 3.81
CA VAL A 193 -3.26 10.26 3.37
C VAL A 193 -4.24 11.02 4.25
N VAL A 194 -5.28 11.58 3.63
CA VAL A 194 -6.29 12.39 4.34
C VAL A 194 -7.62 11.66 4.30
N CYS A 195 -8.23 11.48 5.47
CA CYS A 195 -9.60 11.02 5.56
C CYS A 195 -10.53 12.01 4.86
N PRO A 196 -11.49 11.55 4.04
CA PRO A 196 -12.45 12.44 3.41
C PRO A 196 -13.16 13.27 4.51
N PRO A 197 -13.38 14.57 4.27
CA PRO A 197 -14.01 15.47 5.24
C PRO A 197 -15.49 15.13 5.46
#